data_AF-A0A0Q7YRD3-F1
#
_entry.id   AF-A0A0Q7YRD3-F1
#
_cell.length_a   1.000
_cell.length_b   1.000
_cell.length_c   1.000
_cell.angle_alpha   90.00
_cell.angle_beta   90.00
_cell.angle_gamma   90.00
#
_symmetry.space_group_name_H-M   'P 1'
#
loop_
_entity.id
_entity.type
_entity.pdbx_description
1 polymer ?
#
loop_
_entity_poly.entity_id
_entity_poly.type
_entity_poly.pdbx_seq_one_letter_code
_entity_poly.pdbx_strand_id
1 'polypeptide(L)'
;MSIPVLFKQHFQIAYVVRNLDAARARLAREFGIIEWDVMDMTALMGPGHATRFIGNSFVGDMMIELIEPDPASESIYRDWIPDAEDGVRLHHLGFLVHSDADFRAAIAQLGAAGYPTAVAGSFGDALDYHYADTTALLGHYYELIHLKPAGEQFFARIPRN
;
A
#
# COMPACT_ATOMS: atom_id res chain seq x y z
N MET A 1 -30.67 8.20 1.07
CA MET A 1 -29.30 8.20 1.61
C MET A 1 -28.36 8.54 0.46
N SER A 2 -27.47 9.53 0.60
CA SER A 2 -26.46 9.83 -0.41
C SER A 2 -25.33 8.80 -0.33
N ILE A 3 -24.86 8.32 -1.47
CA ILE A 3 -23.70 7.44 -1.55
C ILE A 3 -22.45 8.22 -1.09
N PRO A 4 -21.65 7.72 -0.14
CA PRO A 4 -20.38 8.36 0.22
C PRO A 4 -19.46 8.55 -1.00
N VAL A 5 -18.84 9.72 -1.08
CA VAL A 5 -17.83 9.99 -2.10
C VAL A 5 -16.52 9.32 -1.68
N LEU A 6 -16.05 8.37 -2.49
CA LEU A 6 -14.72 7.74 -2.39
C LEU A 6 -13.65 8.63 -3.05
N PHE A 7 -12.39 8.20 -3.02
CA PHE A 7 -11.20 8.97 -3.46
C PHE A 7 -10.87 10.21 -2.63
N LYS A 8 -11.50 10.36 -1.47
CA LYS A 8 -11.11 11.39 -0.51
C LYS A 8 -9.76 11.03 0.11
N GLN A 9 -8.96 12.05 0.41
CA GLN A 9 -7.70 11.91 1.15
C GLN A 9 -6.76 10.85 0.54
N HIS A 10 -6.48 10.97 -0.77
CA HIS A 10 -5.39 10.20 -1.38
C HIS A 10 -4.09 10.47 -0.62
N PHE A 11 -3.43 9.39 -0.21
CA PHE A 11 -2.31 9.44 0.72
C PHE A 11 -1.10 8.69 0.19
N GLN A 12 -1.32 7.58 -0.53
CA GLN A 12 -0.27 6.63 -0.87
C GLN A 12 -0.37 6.16 -2.32
N ILE A 13 0.78 6.05 -2.97
CA ILE A 13 0.94 5.32 -4.23
C ILE A 13 1.90 4.17 -3.98
N ALA A 14 1.42 2.94 -4.16
CA ALA A 14 2.20 1.75 -3.91
C ALA A 14 2.55 1.02 -5.20
N TYR A 15 3.83 0.68 -5.32
CA TYR A 15 4.40 -0.06 -6.43
C TYR A 15 4.92 -1.41 -5.96
N VAL A 16 4.61 -2.46 -6.71
CA VAL A 16 5.32 -3.73 -6.58
C VAL A 16 6.64 -3.63 -7.33
N VAL A 17 7.69 -4.15 -6.72
CA VAL A 17 9.06 -4.18 -7.24
C VAL A 17 9.61 -5.60 -7.18
N ARG A 18 10.54 -5.92 -8.09
CA ARG A 18 11.23 -7.22 -8.06
C ARG A 18 12.37 -7.24 -7.04
N ASN A 19 13.12 -6.15 -6.96
CA ASN A 19 14.23 -5.96 -6.05
C ASN A 19 14.14 -4.54 -5.50
N LEU A 20 13.94 -4.42 -4.18
CA LEU A 20 13.72 -3.16 -3.50
C LEU A 20 14.91 -2.21 -3.67
N ASP A 21 16.14 -2.71 -3.52
CA ASP A 21 17.33 -1.87 -3.61
C ASP A 21 17.59 -1.39 -5.03
N ALA A 22 17.38 -2.24 -6.04
CA ALA A 22 17.50 -1.85 -7.44
C ALA A 22 16.46 -0.78 -7.82
N ALA A 23 15.21 -0.96 -7.39
CA ALA A 23 14.14 0.01 -7.60
C ALA A 23 14.41 1.35 -6.88
N ARG A 24 14.84 1.32 -5.61
CA ARG A 24 15.26 2.52 -4.87
C ARG A 24 16.40 3.25 -5.57
N ALA A 25 17.41 2.52 -6.06
CA ALA A 25 18.53 3.11 -6.79
C ALA A 25 18.06 3.78 -8.09
N ARG A 26 17.09 3.18 -8.80
CA ARG A 26 16.48 3.80 -9.98
C ARG A 26 15.69 5.06 -9.61
N LEU A 27 14.85 4.99 -8.58
CA LEU A 27 14.04 6.13 -8.14
C LEU A 27 14.89 7.30 -7.65
N ALA A 28 16.01 7.03 -6.98
CA ALA A 28 16.99 8.05 -6.62
C ALA A 28 17.59 8.73 -7.87
N ARG A 29 18.00 7.95 -8.88
CA ARG A 29 18.63 8.49 -10.10
C ARG A 29 17.65 9.26 -11.00
N GLU A 30 16.43 8.77 -11.15
CA GLU A 30 15.46 9.30 -12.13
C GLU A 30 14.51 10.35 -11.52
N PHE A 31 14.19 10.24 -10.24
CA PHE A 31 13.16 11.06 -9.58
C PHE A 31 13.65 11.75 -8.30
N GLY A 32 14.90 11.50 -7.87
CA GLY A 32 15.47 12.15 -6.68
C GLY A 32 14.96 11.63 -5.34
N ILE A 33 14.30 10.47 -5.29
CA ILE A 33 13.76 9.87 -4.05
C ILE A 33 14.82 8.98 -3.41
N ILE A 34 15.52 9.49 -2.40
CA ILE A 34 16.75 8.92 -1.84
C ILE A 34 16.53 8.35 -0.44
N GLU A 35 15.75 9.01 0.40
CA GLU A 35 15.52 8.58 1.77
C GLU A 35 14.31 7.65 1.86
N TRP A 36 14.49 6.51 2.55
CA TRP A 36 13.47 5.46 2.70
C TRP A 36 13.51 4.87 4.12
N ASP A 37 12.34 4.64 4.72
CA ASP A 37 12.16 3.70 5.83
C ASP A 37 11.97 2.31 5.22
N VAL A 38 12.82 1.34 5.55
CA VAL A 38 12.75 -0.02 5.00
C VAL A 38 12.46 -1.01 6.11
N MET A 39 11.38 -1.76 5.96
CA MET A 39 10.96 -2.81 6.87
C MET A 39 11.25 -4.18 6.26
N ASP A 40 11.94 -5.04 7.01
CA ASP A 40 12.00 -6.48 6.76
C ASP A 40 10.74 -7.13 7.32
N MET A 41 9.82 -7.44 6.43
CA MET A 41 8.51 -7.98 6.78
C MET A 41 8.59 -9.46 7.17
N THR A 42 9.59 -10.18 6.68
CA THR A 42 9.82 -11.58 7.10
C THR A 42 10.30 -11.63 8.54
N ALA A 43 11.19 -10.71 8.92
CA ALA A 43 11.66 -10.60 10.29
C ALA A 43 10.56 -10.11 11.24
N LEU A 44 9.69 -9.19 10.78
CA LEU A 44 8.63 -8.61 11.60
C LEU A 44 7.41 -9.52 11.78
N MET A 45 6.96 -10.18 10.71
CA MET A 45 5.73 -10.96 10.67
C MET A 45 5.94 -12.48 10.71
N GLY A 46 7.20 -12.91 10.56
CA GLY A 46 7.60 -14.31 10.52
C GLY A 46 7.64 -14.91 9.11
N PRO A 47 8.11 -16.16 8.98
CA PRO A 47 8.24 -16.85 7.71
C PRO A 47 6.89 -17.04 7.00
N GLY A 48 6.87 -16.92 5.68
CA GLY A 48 5.68 -17.14 4.85
C GLY A 48 4.78 -15.91 4.69
N HIS A 49 5.20 -14.74 5.18
CA HIS A 49 4.53 -13.49 4.88
C HIS A 49 4.58 -13.17 3.38
N ALA A 50 3.52 -12.58 2.83
CA ALA A 50 3.39 -12.31 1.40
C ALA A 50 4.39 -11.26 0.86
N THR A 51 4.99 -10.48 1.77
CA THR A 51 5.97 -9.45 1.45
C THR A 51 7.28 -9.74 2.16
N ARG A 52 8.40 -9.54 1.47
CA ARG A 52 9.75 -9.67 2.04
C ARG A 52 10.20 -8.33 2.60
N PHE A 53 10.06 -7.27 1.80
CA PHE A 53 10.40 -5.92 2.19
C PHE A 53 9.34 -4.92 1.78
N ILE A 54 9.18 -3.89 2.62
CA ILE A 54 8.41 -2.69 2.30
C ILE A 54 9.32 -1.48 2.51
N GLY A 55 9.40 -0.61 1.50
CA GLY A 55 10.08 0.67 1.58
C GLY A 55 9.07 1.82 1.49
N ASN A 56 9.04 2.71 2.48
CA ASN A 56 8.18 3.88 2.48
C ASN A 56 9.00 5.17 2.43
N SER A 57 8.49 6.15 1.71
CA SER A 57 9.09 7.47 1.62
C SER A 57 8.03 8.53 1.36
N PHE A 58 8.08 9.64 2.06
CA PHE A 58 7.23 10.79 1.74
C PHE A 58 7.88 11.63 0.64
N VAL A 59 7.05 12.06 -0.32
CA VAL A 59 7.37 13.08 -1.34
C VAL A 59 6.32 14.18 -1.19
N GLY A 60 6.71 15.31 -0.58
CA GLY A 60 5.73 16.27 -0.09
C GLY A 60 4.85 15.62 0.99
N ASP A 61 3.53 15.64 0.82
CA ASP A 61 2.55 15.03 1.75
C ASP A 61 2.08 13.62 1.32
N MET A 62 2.51 13.15 0.15
CA MET A 62 2.13 11.85 -0.40
C MET A 62 3.21 10.81 -0.08
N MET A 63 2.79 9.61 0.28
CA MET A 63 3.68 8.47 0.46
C MET A 63 3.87 7.71 -0.85
N ILE A 64 5.13 7.43 -1.19
CA ILE A 64 5.49 6.38 -2.12
C ILE A 64 5.84 5.14 -1.31
N GLU A 65 5.21 4.02 -1.66
CA GLU A 65 5.51 2.71 -1.11
C GLU A 65 6.06 1.79 -2.20
N LEU A 66 7.11 1.06 -1.87
CA LEU A 66 7.66 -0.03 -2.66
C LEU A 66 7.48 -1.33 -1.91
N ILE A 67 6.89 -2.33 -2.56
CA ILE A 67 6.64 -3.65 -1.99
C ILE A 67 7.45 -4.67 -2.78
N GLU A 68 8.42 -5.32 -2.14
CA GLU A 68 9.06 -6.52 -2.66
C GLU A 68 8.32 -7.75 -2.11
N PRO A 69 7.50 -8.45 -2.93
CA PRO A 69 6.77 -9.62 -2.48
C PRO A 69 7.68 -10.83 -2.30
N ASP A 70 7.21 -11.82 -1.54
CA ASP A 70 7.77 -13.16 -1.62
C ASP A 70 7.27 -13.83 -2.90
N PRO A 71 8.14 -14.14 -3.89
CA PRO A 71 7.73 -14.76 -5.15
C PRO A 71 7.15 -16.18 -4.96
N ALA A 72 7.40 -16.84 -3.83
CA ALA A 72 6.83 -18.14 -3.51
C ALA A 72 5.45 -18.05 -2.84
N SER A 73 5.01 -16.85 -2.44
CA SER A 73 3.73 -16.64 -1.76
C SER A 73 2.61 -16.36 -2.77
N GLU A 74 1.48 -17.08 -2.63
CA GLU A 74 0.26 -16.71 -3.34
C GLU A 74 -0.31 -15.43 -2.73
N SER A 75 -0.25 -14.33 -3.47
CA SER A 75 -0.72 -13.02 -3.02
C SER A 75 -1.16 -12.13 -4.18
N ILE A 76 -1.87 -11.05 -3.87
CA ILE A 76 -2.28 -10.04 -4.86
C ILE A 76 -1.10 -9.35 -5.56
N TYR A 77 0.09 -9.42 -4.97
CA TYR A 77 1.31 -8.83 -5.50
C TYR A 77 1.98 -9.68 -6.57
N ARG A 78 1.75 -11.00 -6.58
CA ARG A 78 2.51 -11.96 -7.40
C ARG A 78 2.47 -11.59 -8.88
N ASP A 79 1.28 -11.31 -9.39
CA ASP A 79 1.08 -11.04 -10.82
C ASP A 79 1.51 -9.60 -11.20
N TRP A 80 1.87 -8.79 -10.20
CA TRP A 80 2.40 -7.44 -10.37
C TRP A 80 3.92 -7.36 -10.36
N ILE A 81 4.63 -8.46 -10.10
CA ILE A 81 6.10 -8.47 -10.10
C ILE A 81 6.61 -8.10 -11.51
N PRO A 82 7.40 -7.02 -11.65
CA PRO A 82 7.94 -6.60 -12.95
C PRO A 82 9.05 -7.54 -13.42
N ASP A 83 9.26 -7.68 -14.73
CA ASP A 83 10.32 -8.55 -15.27
C ASP A 83 11.71 -7.98 -15.04
N ALA A 84 11.87 -6.67 -15.21
CA ALA A 84 13.13 -5.97 -14.96
C ALA A 84 13.49 -5.99 -13.47
N GLU A 85 14.79 -6.12 -13.18
CA GLU A 85 15.32 -6.14 -11.82
C GLU A 85 15.02 -4.84 -11.05
N ASP A 86 15.18 -3.70 -11.71
CA ASP A 86 14.87 -2.36 -11.17
C ASP A 86 13.44 -1.89 -11.52
N GLY A 87 12.59 -2.82 -11.97
CA GLY A 87 11.24 -2.52 -12.39
C GLY A 87 10.36 -2.06 -11.23
N VAL A 88 9.45 -1.13 -11.54
CA VAL A 88 8.39 -0.64 -10.65
C VAL A 88 7.05 -0.76 -11.37
N ARG A 89 6.03 -1.32 -10.71
CA ARG A 89 4.69 -1.46 -11.29
C ARG A 89 3.63 -0.98 -10.31
N LEU A 90 2.79 -0.02 -10.73
CA LEU A 90 1.69 0.49 -9.91
C LEU A 90 0.78 -0.67 -9.53
N HIS A 91 0.51 -0.81 -8.23
CA HIS A 91 -0.34 -1.88 -7.70
C HIS A 91 -1.61 -1.33 -7.08
N HIS A 92 -1.50 -0.36 -6.18
CA HIS A 92 -2.65 0.20 -5.49
C HIS A 92 -2.48 1.66 -5.15
N LEU A 93 -3.62 2.33 -4.94
CA LEU A 93 -3.71 3.67 -4.39
C LEU A 93 -4.35 3.58 -3.01
N GLY A 94 -3.71 4.19 -2.02
CA GLY A 94 -4.16 4.20 -0.63
C GLY A 94 -4.86 5.51 -0.26
N PHE A 95 -6.01 5.40 0.40
CA PHE A 95 -6.85 6.51 0.81
C PHE A 95 -7.10 6.45 2.31
N LEU A 96 -6.80 7.55 3.01
CA LEU A 96 -7.00 7.63 4.45
C LEU A 96 -8.49 7.74 4.79
N VAL A 97 -8.86 7.03 5.84
CA VAL A 97 -10.15 7.14 6.51
C VAL A 97 -9.87 7.29 8.00
N HIS A 98 -10.51 8.26 8.65
CA HIS A 98 -10.23 8.59 10.07
C HIS A 98 -11.34 8.17 11.02
N SER A 99 -12.43 7.59 10.51
CA SER A 99 -13.51 7.09 11.36
C SER A 99 -13.87 5.65 11.02
N ASP A 100 -14.08 4.87 12.08
CA ASP A 100 -14.59 3.50 12.03
C ASP A 100 -15.89 3.38 11.22
N ALA A 101 -16.77 4.39 11.35
CA ALA A 101 -18.05 4.42 10.66
C ALA A 101 -17.86 4.61 9.15
N ASP A 102 -16.99 5.53 8.75
CA ASP A 102 -16.70 5.79 7.33
C ASP A 102 -15.95 4.61 6.70
N PHE A 103 -15.04 3.96 7.45
CA PHE A 103 -14.30 2.81 6.96
C PHE A 103 -15.25 1.63 6.64
N ARG A 104 -16.15 1.29 7.57
CA ARG A 104 -17.17 0.27 7.34
C ARG A 104 -18.14 0.65 6.21
N ALA A 105 -18.53 1.92 6.14
CA ALA A 105 -19.41 2.41 5.08
C ALA A 105 -18.77 2.30 3.69
N ALA A 106 -17.48 2.65 3.57
CA ALA A 106 -16.73 2.57 2.32
C ALA A 106 -16.56 1.10 1.86
N ILE A 107 -16.23 0.19 2.79
CA ILE A 107 -16.16 -1.26 2.49
C ILE A 107 -17.51 -1.77 2.00
N ALA A 108 -18.60 -1.45 2.71
CA ALA A 108 -19.94 -1.88 2.33
C ALA A 108 -20.36 -1.32 0.96
N GLN A 109 -20.01 -0.08 0.66
CA GLN A 109 -20.26 0.54 -0.64
C GLN A 109 -19.49 -0.14 -1.77
N LEU A 110 -18.20 -0.42 -1.59
CA LEU A 110 -17.37 -1.12 -2.59
C LEU A 110 -17.91 -2.53 -2.85
N GLY A 111 -18.25 -3.27 -1.79
CA GLY A 111 -18.86 -4.60 -1.91
C GLY A 111 -20.22 -4.57 -2.62
N ALA A 112 -21.10 -3.62 -2.27
CA ALA A 112 -22.40 -3.45 -2.93
C ALA A 112 -22.28 -3.05 -4.42
N ALA A 113 -21.18 -2.39 -4.78
CA ALA A 113 -20.85 -2.04 -6.17
C ALA A 113 -20.19 -3.20 -6.95
N GLY A 114 -19.97 -4.35 -6.32
CA GLY A 114 -19.40 -5.54 -6.97
C GLY A 114 -17.89 -5.64 -6.94
N TYR A 115 -17.20 -4.84 -6.12
CA TYR A 115 -15.75 -4.92 -5.92
C TYR A 115 -15.44 -5.80 -4.69
N PRO A 116 -14.99 -7.05 -4.88
CA PRO A 116 -14.75 -7.96 -3.76
C PRO A 116 -13.55 -7.51 -2.93
N THR A 117 -13.52 -7.92 -1.65
CA THR A 117 -12.33 -7.79 -0.81
C THR A 117 -11.23 -8.67 -1.36
N ALA A 118 -10.14 -8.07 -1.81
CA ALA A 118 -8.94 -8.79 -2.25
C ALA A 118 -8.10 -9.21 -1.03
N VAL A 119 -7.85 -8.26 -0.12
CA VAL A 119 -7.09 -8.46 1.11
C VAL A 119 -7.64 -7.51 2.19
N ALA A 120 -7.65 -7.94 3.44
CA ALA A 120 -7.93 -7.06 4.58
C ALA A 120 -7.11 -7.51 5.80
N GLY A 121 -6.78 -6.58 6.68
CA GLY A 121 -6.01 -6.89 7.89
C GLY A 121 -5.72 -5.67 8.73
N SER A 122 -4.85 -5.87 9.73
CA SER A 122 -4.39 -4.84 10.63
C SER A 122 -2.87 -4.88 10.70
N PHE A 123 -2.24 -3.71 10.71
CA PHE A 123 -0.82 -3.60 11.02
C PHE A 123 -0.69 -3.19 12.50
N GLY A 124 -0.79 -4.20 13.37
CA GLY A 124 -0.86 -4.00 14.83
C GLY A 124 -1.93 -2.98 15.21
N ASP A 125 -1.58 -2.09 16.14
CA ASP A 125 -2.44 -0.98 16.58
C ASP A 125 -2.26 0.30 15.74
N ALA A 126 -1.44 0.27 14.68
CA ALA A 126 -1.16 1.45 13.87
C ALA A 126 -2.30 1.76 12.89
N LEU A 127 -2.77 0.76 12.15
CA LEU A 127 -3.82 0.92 11.15
C LEU A 127 -4.57 -0.37 10.86
N ASP A 128 -5.76 -0.24 10.30
CA ASP A 128 -6.45 -1.30 9.56
C ASP A 128 -6.42 -0.96 8.07
N TYR A 129 -6.29 -1.99 7.23
CA TYR A 129 -6.29 -1.84 5.78
C TYR A 129 -7.32 -2.76 5.12
N HIS A 130 -7.90 -2.29 4.03
CA HIS A 130 -8.82 -3.06 3.19
C HIS A 130 -8.58 -2.75 1.71
N TYR A 131 -8.36 -3.79 0.92
CA TYR A 131 -8.14 -3.74 -0.51
C TYR A 131 -9.41 -4.21 -1.20
N ALA A 132 -10.03 -3.35 -1.99
CA ALA A 132 -11.07 -3.74 -2.94
C ALA A 132 -10.45 -4.01 -4.31
N ASP A 133 -10.83 -5.14 -4.93
CA ASP A 133 -10.45 -5.44 -6.30
C ASP A 133 -11.23 -4.56 -7.27
N THR A 134 -10.58 -3.49 -7.69
CA THR A 134 -11.08 -2.56 -8.70
C THR A 134 -10.26 -2.64 -9.98
N THR A 135 -9.38 -3.66 -10.11
CA THR A 135 -8.36 -3.75 -11.16
C THR A 135 -8.96 -3.79 -12.56
N ALA A 136 -10.09 -4.48 -12.73
CA ALA A 136 -10.79 -4.58 -14.01
C ALA A 136 -11.33 -3.24 -14.54
N LEU A 137 -11.68 -2.30 -13.65
CA LEU A 137 -12.21 -0.99 -14.02
C LEU A 137 -11.16 0.11 -13.96
N LEU A 138 -10.40 0.16 -12.87
CA LEU A 138 -9.47 1.24 -12.54
C LEU A 138 -8.02 0.93 -12.88
N GLY A 139 -7.68 -0.33 -13.16
CA GLY A 139 -6.32 -0.78 -13.43
C GLY A 139 -5.43 -0.94 -12.19
N HIS A 140 -5.97 -0.73 -10.98
CA HIS A 140 -5.25 -0.89 -9.71
C HIS A 140 -6.20 -1.38 -8.62
N TYR A 141 -5.68 -1.87 -7.49
CA TYR A 141 -6.49 -2.10 -6.29
C TYR A 141 -6.78 -0.76 -5.59
N TYR A 142 -7.93 -0.67 -4.94
CA TYR A 142 -8.29 0.49 -4.12
C TYR A 142 -8.07 0.11 -2.65
N GLU A 143 -7.15 0.78 -1.97
CA GLU A 143 -6.88 0.53 -0.55
C GLU A 143 -7.51 1.63 0.32
N LEU A 144 -8.29 1.19 1.30
CA LEU A 144 -8.75 2.01 2.42
C LEU A 144 -7.79 1.80 3.60
N ILE A 145 -7.26 2.90 4.14
CA ILE A 145 -6.36 2.89 5.29
C ILE A 145 -7.06 3.60 6.45
N HIS A 146 -7.52 2.81 7.41
CA HIS A 146 -8.07 3.35 8.65
C HIS A 146 -6.94 3.58 9.65
N LEU A 147 -6.49 4.84 9.74
CA LEU A 147 -5.37 5.21 10.61
C LEU A 147 -5.86 5.31 12.06
N LYS A 148 -5.26 4.51 12.95
CA LYS A 148 -5.52 4.56 14.39
C LYS A 148 -4.59 5.60 15.05
N PRO A 149 -4.89 6.08 16.27
CA PRO A 149 -4.04 7.07 16.95
C PRO A 149 -2.57 6.67 17.08
N ALA A 150 -2.26 5.38 17.28
CA ALA A 150 -0.87 4.92 17.35
C ALA A 150 -0.14 4.96 15.99
N GLY A 151 -0.88 4.96 14.87
CA GLY A 151 -0.33 5.01 13.52
C GLY A 151 0.25 6.37 13.13
N GLU A 152 -0.13 7.46 13.80
CA GLU A 152 0.48 8.78 13.57
C GLU A 152 1.99 8.76 13.87
N GLN A 153 2.38 8.08 14.96
CA GLN A 153 3.78 7.90 15.32
C GLN A 153 4.50 6.97 14.34
N PHE A 154 3.79 5.96 13.82
CA PHE A 154 4.33 5.07 12.80
C PHE A 154 4.70 5.88 11.55
N PHE A 155 3.82 6.74 11.04
CA PHE A 155 4.13 7.55 9.86
C PHE A 155 5.14 8.66 10.13
N ALA A 156 5.21 9.20 11.36
CA ALA A 156 6.15 10.26 11.70
C ALA A 156 7.64 9.87 11.55
N ARG A 157 7.98 8.58 11.60
CA ARG A 157 9.37 8.12 11.40
C ARG A 157 9.79 8.04 9.93
N ILE A 158 8.83 8.02 9.00
CA ILE A 158 9.10 7.83 7.58
C ILE A 158 9.77 9.11 7.06
N PRO A 159 10.92 9.01 6.38
CA PRO A 159 11.65 10.18 5.91
C PRO A 159 10.87 10.92 4.82
N ARG A 160 11.17 12.20 4.66
CA ARG A 160 10.56 13.09 3.67
C ARG A 160 11.63 13.59 2.70
N ASN A 161 11.46 13.28 1.41
CA ASN A 161 12.29 13.79 0.33
C ASN A 161 11.79 15.16 -0.18
#